data_AF-A0A353E765-F1
#
_entry.id   AF-A0A353E765-F1
#
_cell.length_a   1.000
_cell.length_b   1.000
_cell.length_c   1.000
_cell.angle_alpha   90.00
_cell.angle_beta   90.00
_cell.angle_gamma   90.00
#
_symmetry.space_group_name_H-M   'P 1'
#
loop_
_entity.id
_entity.type
_entity.pdbx_description
1 polymer ?
#
loop_
_entity_poly.entity_id
_entity_poly.type
_entity_poly.pdbx_seq_one_letter_code
_entity_poly.pdbx_strand_id
1 'polypeptide(L)' 'VDKVQYKGKWRFWQHTDVGKLPGIKGYVDFNIYNGSYYDLKQLCIGSNNNEKKFEE' A
#
# COMPACT_ATOMS: atom_id res chain seq x y z
N VAL A 1 10.90 -16.73 24.16
CA VAL A 1 10.17 -16.60 22.88
C VAL A 1 11.10 -15.91 21.92
N ASP A 2 11.47 -16.58 20.82
CA ASP A 2 12.32 -15.96 19.81
C ASP A 2 11.56 -14.81 19.16
N LYS A 3 12.20 -13.63 19.07
CA LYS A 3 11.60 -12.46 18.46
C LYS A 3 11.49 -12.69 16.95
N VAL A 4 10.27 -12.85 16.46
CA VAL A 4 9.98 -12.84 15.02
C VAL A 4 10.09 -11.39 14.54
N GLN A 5 11.16 -11.08 13.82
CA GLN A 5 11.35 -9.78 13.20
C GLN A 5 11.53 -9.96 11.69
N TYR A 6 10.71 -9.27 10.91
CA TYR A 6 10.90 -9.18 9.47
C TYR A 6 12.18 -8.38 9.18
N LYS A 7 13.15 -9.01 8.51
CA LYS A 7 14.45 -8.38 8.21
C LYS A 7 14.48 -7.61 6.89
N GLY A 8 13.42 -7.69 6.09
CA GLY A 8 13.32 -7.01 4.79
C GLY A 8 12.78 -5.58 4.91
N LYS A 9 12.83 -4.84 3.79
CA LYS A 9 12.11 -3.56 3.68
C LYS A 9 10.60 -3.85 3.63
N TRP A 10 9.86 -3.35 4.61
CA TRP A 10 8.40 -3.43 4.58
C TRP A 10 7.85 -2.57 3.43
N ARG A 11 6.76 -3.05 2.80
CA ARG A 11 6.07 -2.34 1.72
C ARG A 11 4.78 -1.71 2.19
N PHE A 12 4.01 -2.44 3.01
CA PHE A 12 2.83 -1.91 3.68
C PHE A 12 3.00 -2.04 5.19
N TRP A 13 2.48 -1.06 5.91
CA TRP A 13 2.34 -1.11 7.35
C TRP A 13 0.91 -0.73 7.73
N GLN A 14 0.15 -1.70 8.22
CA GLN A 14 -1.10 -1.45 8.92
C GLN A 14 -0.76 -0.94 10.32
N HIS A 15 -0.99 0.34 10.56
CA HIS A 15 -0.57 0.97 11.83
C HIS A 15 -1.73 1.16 12.81
N THR A 16 -2.98 0.98 12.37
CA THR A 16 -4.16 0.94 13.24
C THR A 16 -5.32 0.26 12.53
N ASP A 17 -6.14 -0.45 13.30
CA ASP A 17 -7.43 -1.05 12.93
C ASP A 17 -8.64 -0.21 13.40
N VAL A 18 -8.39 0.90 14.11
CA VAL A 18 -9.42 1.78 14.70
C VAL A 18 -9.48 3.16 14.05
N GLY A 19 -9.09 3.26 12.77
CA GLY A 19 -9.18 4.47 11.98
C GLY A 19 -10.63 4.93 11.77
N LYS A 20 -10.82 6.25 11.55
CA LYS A 20 -12.11 6.85 11.15
C LYS A 20 -11.92 7.63 9.85
N LEU A 21 -12.64 7.25 8.80
CA LEU A 21 -12.57 7.87 7.49
C LEU A 21 -13.97 8.28 7.01
N PRO A 22 -14.20 9.54 6.59
CA PRO A 22 -15.47 9.94 5.99
C PRO A 22 -15.86 9.01 4.83
N GLY A 23 -17.11 8.52 4.85
CA GLY A 23 -17.61 7.56 3.86
C GLY A 23 -17.55 6.09 4.29
N ILE A 24 -16.84 5.75 5.38
CA ILE A 24 -16.84 4.40 5.96
C ILE A 24 -17.53 4.44 7.33
N LYS A 25 -18.54 3.60 7.50
CA LYS A 25 -19.24 3.45 8.79
C LYS A 25 -18.46 2.47 9.67
N GLY A 26 -18.07 2.93 10.87
CA GLY A 26 -17.34 2.12 11.84
C GLY A 26 -15.82 2.36 11.79
N TYR A 27 -15.07 1.46 12.42
CA TYR A 27 -13.61 1.47 12.42
C TYR A 27 -13.06 0.85 11.13
N VAL A 28 -11.92 1.37 10.66
CA VAL A 28 -11.25 0.90 9.46
C VAL A 28 -9.73 0.88 9.63
N ASP A 29 -9.09 -0.07 8.96
CA ASP A 29 -7.65 -0.20 8.91
C ASP A 29 -6.99 0.96 8.15
N PHE A 30 -5.98 1.58 8.75
CA PHE A 30 -5.10 2.52 8.06
C PHE A 30 -3.75 1.86 7.75
N ASN A 31 -3.36 2.01 6.48
CA ASN A 31 -2.16 1.42 5.93
C ASN A 31 -1.26 2.51 5.32
N ILE A 32 0.04 2.39 5.55
CA ILE A 32 1.07 3.23 4.90
C ILE A 32 1.79 2.37 3.86
N TYR A 33 1.95 2.89 2.65
CA TYR A 33 2.82 2.31 1.64
C TYR A 33 4.20 2.97 1.66
N ASN A 34 5.26 2.16 1.67
CA ASN A 34 6.65 2.59 1.65
C ASN A 34 7.16 2.80 0.22
N GLY A 35 6.67 3.84 -0.43
CA GLY A 35 7.05 4.18 -1.80
C GLY A 35 6.21 5.32 -2.36
N SER A 36 6.42 5.66 -3.63
CA SER A 36 5.63 6.70 -4.28
C SER A 36 4.25 6.19 -4.68
N TYR A 37 3.33 7.13 -4.91
CA TYR A 37 2.02 6.82 -5.49
C TYR A 37 2.14 6.11 -6.86
N TYR A 38 3.11 6.52 -7.69
CA TYR A 38 3.38 5.88 -8.98
C TYR A 38 3.81 4.42 -8.79
N ASP A 39 4.72 4.15 -7.85
CA ASP A 39 5.13 2.78 -7.54
C ASP A 39 3.95 1.92 -7.06
N LEU A 40 3.07 2.51 -6.25
CA LEU A 40 1.87 1.82 -5.77
C LEU A 40 0.94 1.47 -6.93
N LYS A 41 0.73 2.41 -7.85
CA LYS A 41 -0.08 2.20 -9.06
C LYS A 41 0.52 1.09 -9.94
N GLN A 42 1.84 0.98 -9.98
CA GLN A 42 2.55 -0.08 -10.70
C GLN A 42 2.48 -1.47 -10.06
N LEU A 43 2.02 -1.57 -8.81
CA LEU A 43 1.70 -2.86 -8.18
C LEU A 43 0.31 -3.38 -8.55
N CYS A 44 -0.56 -2.53 -9.11
CA CYS A 44 -1.92 -2.91 -9.47
C CYS A 44 -1.96 -3.75 -10.75
N ILE A 45 -2.92 -4.68 -10.81
CA ILE A 45 -3.17 -5.47 -12.03
C ILE A 45 -3.45 -4.51 -13.20
N GLY A 46 -2.74 -4.69 -14.31
CA GLY A 46 -2.91 -3.89 -15.53
C GLY A 46 -2.04 -2.64 -15.62
N SER A 47 -1.19 -2.35 -14.63
CA SER A 47 -0.27 -1.20 -14.69
C SER A 47 0.73 -1.28 -15.85
N ASN A 48 1.11 -2.51 -16.23
CA ASN A 48 2.11 -2.79 -17.27
C ASN A 48 1.64 -2.51 -18.71
N ASN A 49 0.36 -2.17 -18.93
CA ASN A 49 -0.23 -2.20 -20.28
C ASN A 49 -0.57 -0.82 -20.88
N ASN A 50 -0.61 0.26 -20.09
CA ASN A 50 -1.17 1.53 -20.55
C ASN A 50 -0.25 2.76 -20.47
N GLU A 51 0.84 2.75 -19.71
CA GLU A 51 1.69 3.95 -19.55
C GLU A 51 2.92 3.97 -20.49
N LYS A 52 3.42 2.81 -20.95
CA LYS A 52 4.52 2.75 -21.92
C LYS A 52 4.15 3.25 -23.33
N LYS A 53 2.86 3.43 -23.62
CA LYS A 53 2.37 3.92 -24.93
C LYS A 53 2.43 5.44 -25.09
N PHE A 54 2.70 6.19 -24.02
CA PHE A 54 2.80 7.65 -24.07
C PHE A 54 4.23 8.16 -24.21
N GLU A 55 5.22 7.25 -24.24
CA GLU A 55 6.65 7.56 -24.39
C GLU A 55 7.24 7.04 -25.73
N GLU A 56 6.42 6.44 -26.60
CA GLU A 56 6.73 6.14 -28.02
C GLU A 56 5.95 7.09 -28.94
#